data_AF-A0A6U0C8V7-F1
#
_entry.id   AF-A0A6U0C8V7-F1
#
_cell.length_a   1.000
_cell.length_b   1.000
_cell.length_c   1.000
_cell.angle_alpha   90.00
_cell.angle_beta   90.00
_cell.angle_gamma   90.00
#
_symmetry.space_group_name_H-M   'P 1'
#
loop_
_entity.id
_entity.type
_entity.pdbx_description
1 polymer ?
#
loop_
_entity_poly.entity_id
_entity_poly.type
_entity_poly.pdbx_seq_one_letter_code
_entity_poly.pdbx_strand_id
1 'polypeptide(L)'
;ARPTVTMAAVERNVYDERTMSILVTGEEGTDEAETFLQDKLCEQGLKVVEVYAEWAGRCQSVLPLMKRLKLEKDYEPSCFVMLHCMAESHELLEEFRGKSMPHFLFFRNGVKKATVAGANMPAIEKYIVDYTPFGPDADDLEENPMLKRRREEQAEKAEKEAEALQAA
;
A
#
# COMPACT_ATOMS: atom_id res chain seq x y z
N ALA A 1 -1.81 -14.72 34.83
CA ALA A 1 -1.05 -13.93 33.84
C ALA A 1 -1.55 -14.32 32.46
N ARG A 2 -2.10 -13.38 31.68
CA ARG A 2 -2.41 -13.64 30.27
C ARG A 2 -1.09 -13.79 29.52
N PRO A 3 -0.94 -14.76 28.62
CA PRO A 3 0.28 -14.87 27.84
C PRO A 3 0.38 -13.63 26.97
N THR A 4 1.48 -12.89 27.13
CA THR A 4 1.90 -11.86 26.19
C THR A 4 2.04 -12.55 24.84
N VAL A 5 1.11 -12.28 23.92
CA VAL A 5 1.35 -12.62 22.52
C VAL A 5 2.55 -11.76 22.12
N THR A 6 3.72 -12.38 22.06
CA THR A 6 4.87 -11.82 21.37
C THR A 6 4.38 -11.55 19.95
N MET A 7 4.19 -10.27 19.62
CA MET A 7 3.95 -9.89 18.22
C MET A 7 5.13 -10.47 17.45
N ALA A 8 4.85 -11.48 16.61
CA ALA A 8 5.81 -11.96 15.65
C ALA A 8 6.42 -10.73 14.97
N ALA A 9 7.75 -10.65 14.93
CA ALA A 9 8.44 -9.56 14.27
C ALA A 9 7.98 -9.59 12.80
N VAL A 10 7.01 -8.75 12.45
CA VAL A 10 6.58 -8.62 11.06
C VAL A 10 7.75 -7.95 10.37
N GLU A 11 8.41 -8.69 9.49
CA GLU A 11 9.54 -8.17 8.72
C GLU A 11 9.05 -7.00 7.86
N ARG A 12 9.83 -5.91 7.88
CA ARG A 12 9.50 -4.66 7.18
C ARG A 12 9.53 -4.91 5.68
N ASN A 13 8.55 -4.38 4.95
CA ASN A 13 8.51 -4.41 3.48
C ASN A 13 8.52 -5.84 2.88
N VAL A 14 8.18 -6.86 3.66
CA VAL A 14 8.03 -8.26 3.23
C VAL A 14 6.55 -8.60 3.07
N TYR A 15 6.23 -9.36 2.02
CA TYR A 15 4.89 -9.86 1.77
C TYR A 15 4.53 -11.01 2.70
N ASP A 16 3.48 -10.85 3.50
CA ASP A 16 2.89 -11.92 4.30
C ASP A 16 1.80 -12.63 3.51
N GLU A 17 2.14 -13.81 2.96
CA GLU A 17 1.22 -14.65 2.20
C GLU A 17 -0.05 -15.03 2.97
N ARG A 18 0.01 -15.08 4.32
CA ARG A 18 -1.15 -15.46 5.15
C ARG A 18 -2.20 -14.36 5.22
N THR A 19 -1.82 -13.12 5.00
CA THR A 19 -2.72 -11.95 5.10
C THR A 19 -2.80 -11.17 3.80
N MET A 20 -2.05 -11.56 2.77
CA MET A 20 -1.89 -10.83 1.52
C MET A 20 -1.50 -9.38 1.76
N SER A 21 -0.61 -9.15 2.73
CA SER A 21 -0.30 -7.80 3.18
C SER A 21 1.18 -7.55 3.39
N ILE A 22 1.57 -6.28 3.27
CA ILE A 22 2.91 -5.77 3.52
C ILE A 22 2.81 -4.69 4.58
N LEU A 23 3.70 -4.74 5.57
CA LEU A 23 3.90 -3.62 6.47
C LEU A 23 4.90 -2.65 5.83
N VAL A 24 4.41 -1.47 5.43
CA VAL A 24 5.23 -0.43 4.81
C VAL A 24 5.88 0.38 5.93
N THR A 25 7.20 0.29 6.00
CA THR A 25 8.02 0.99 7.00
C THR A 25 9.36 1.33 6.39
N GLY A 26 10.03 2.35 6.92
CA GLY A 26 11.37 2.76 6.49
C GLY A 26 12.19 3.22 7.68
N GLU A 27 13.48 3.44 7.45
CA GLU A 27 14.34 4.06 8.47
C GLU A 27 13.91 5.51 8.78
N GLU A 28 14.00 5.90 10.05
CA GLU A 28 13.69 7.28 10.44
C GLU A 28 14.64 8.26 9.75
N GLY A 29 14.07 9.29 9.13
CA GLY A 29 14.84 10.30 8.40
C GLY A 29 15.22 9.92 6.96
N THR A 30 14.72 8.79 6.44
CA THR A 30 14.85 8.43 5.03
C THR A 30 13.51 8.49 4.30
N ASP A 31 13.55 8.54 2.97
CA ASP A 31 12.40 8.49 2.06
C ASP A 31 12.06 7.05 1.63
N GLU A 32 12.57 6.03 2.35
CA GLU A 32 12.41 4.62 1.99
C GLU A 32 10.94 4.18 1.98
N ALA A 33 10.19 4.50 3.05
CA ALA A 33 8.78 4.13 3.16
C ALA A 33 7.92 4.79 2.08
N GLU A 34 8.25 6.04 1.75
CA GLU A 34 7.60 6.80 0.69
C GLU A 34 7.88 6.19 -0.68
N THR A 35 9.16 5.99 -1.00
CA THR A 35 9.61 5.38 -2.26
C THR A 35 8.94 4.02 -2.46
N PHE A 36 8.93 3.19 -1.41
CA PHE A 36 8.32 1.86 -1.43
C PHE A 36 6.81 1.91 -1.64
N LEU A 37 6.07 2.76 -0.93
CA LEU A 37 4.63 2.89 -1.13
C LEU A 37 4.34 3.31 -2.57
N GLN A 38 5.01 4.36 -3.05
CA GLN A 38 4.82 4.84 -4.41
C GLN A 38 5.15 3.76 -5.44
N ASP A 39 6.16 2.91 -5.20
CA ASP A 39 6.54 1.82 -6.12
C ASP A 39 5.40 0.80 -6.19
N LYS A 40 4.90 0.39 -5.01
CA LYS A 40 3.76 -0.52 -4.93
C LYS A 40 2.50 0.02 -5.57
N LEU A 41 2.25 1.33 -5.50
CA LEU A 41 1.10 1.95 -6.17
C LEU A 41 1.22 1.97 -7.70
N CYS A 42 2.44 1.84 -8.24
CA CYS A 42 2.70 1.76 -9.67
C CYS A 42 2.67 0.32 -10.23
N GLU A 43 2.63 -0.70 -9.38
CA GLU A 43 2.52 -2.11 -9.79
C GLU A 43 1.10 -2.49 -10.23
N GLN A 44 0.98 -3.60 -10.97
CA GLN A 44 -0.31 -4.17 -11.36
C GLN A 44 -1.15 -4.60 -10.16
N GLY A 45 -2.46 -4.67 -10.38
CA GLY A 45 -3.41 -5.12 -9.38
C GLY A 45 -3.90 -4.02 -8.47
N LEU A 46 -4.86 -4.40 -7.63
CA LEU A 46 -5.43 -3.53 -6.63
C LEU A 46 -4.47 -3.41 -5.43
N LYS A 47 -4.23 -2.18 -4.97
CA LYS A 47 -3.54 -1.87 -3.73
C LYS A 47 -4.55 -1.30 -2.74
N VAL A 48 -4.75 -1.99 -1.61
CA VAL A 48 -5.54 -1.45 -0.50
C VAL A 48 -4.61 -0.94 0.57
N VAL A 49 -4.54 0.38 0.70
CA VAL A 49 -3.70 1.03 1.71
C VAL A 49 -4.53 1.18 2.98
N GLU A 50 -4.18 0.44 4.02
CA GLU A 50 -4.63 0.71 5.38
C GLU A 50 -3.76 1.83 5.96
N VAL A 51 -4.38 2.97 6.22
CA VAL A 51 -3.74 4.11 6.89
C VAL A 51 -4.15 4.09 8.35
N TYR A 52 -3.17 3.93 9.23
CA TYR A 52 -3.38 3.89 10.68
C TYR A 52 -2.50 4.91 11.40
N ALA A 53 -2.90 5.30 12.61
CA ALA A 53 -2.09 6.12 13.50
C ALA A 53 -1.25 5.22 14.42
N GLU A 54 -0.03 5.63 14.73
CA GLU A 54 0.91 4.85 15.56
C GLU A 54 0.29 4.33 16.86
N TRP A 55 -0.44 5.19 17.57
CA TRP A 55 -1.06 4.91 18.87
C TRP A 55 -2.30 4.00 18.78
N ALA A 56 -2.95 3.93 17.62
CA ALA A 56 -4.10 3.06 17.38
C ALA A 56 -3.66 1.67 16.90
N GLY A 57 -2.50 1.61 16.24
CA GLY A 57 -1.99 0.39 15.61
C GLY A 57 -2.85 -0.08 14.43
N ARG A 58 -2.48 -1.23 13.86
CA ARG A 58 -3.15 -1.82 12.70
C ARG A 58 -4.47 -2.49 13.05
N CYS A 59 -5.45 -2.34 12.18
CA CYS A 59 -6.77 -2.92 12.24
C CYS A 59 -6.72 -4.45 12.12
N GLN A 60 -6.68 -5.14 13.25
CA GLN A 60 -6.68 -6.61 13.26
C GLN A 60 -7.94 -7.22 12.65
N SER A 61 -9.05 -6.47 12.64
CA SER A 61 -10.34 -6.92 12.11
C SER A 61 -10.36 -7.11 10.60
N VAL A 62 -9.44 -6.48 9.86
CA VAL A 62 -9.40 -6.64 8.39
C VAL A 62 -8.73 -7.95 7.97
N LEU A 63 -7.80 -8.48 8.78
CA LEU A 63 -7.01 -9.66 8.43
C LEU A 63 -7.86 -10.93 8.14
N PRO A 64 -8.93 -11.24 8.89
CA PRO A 64 -9.83 -12.35 8.56
C PRO A 64 -10.55 -12.19 7.22
N LEU A 65 -10.91 -10.95 6.84
CA LEU A 65 -11.53 -10.66 5.55
C LEU A 65 -10.56 -11.00 4.41
N MET A 66 -9.31 -10.57 4.52
CA MET A 66 -8.27 -10.83 3.51
C MET A 66 -8.02 -12.33 3.34
N LYS A 67 -7.90 -13.06 4.45
CA LYS A 67 -7.76 -14.52 4.46
C LYS A 67 -8.91 -15.22 3.76
N ARG A 68 -10.14 -14.78 4.04
CA ARG A 68 -11.34 -15.36 3.42
C ARG A 68 -11.36 -15.08 1.92
N LEU A 69 -11.12 -13.84 1.51
CA LEU A 69 -11.10 -13.47 0.09
C LEU A 69 -10.04 -14.24 -0.70
N LYS A 70 -8.86 -14.45 -0.12
CA LYS A 70 -7.82 -15.32 -0.71
C LYS A 70 -8.36 -16.72 -1.03
N LEU A 71 -9.03 -17.34 -0.06
CA LEU A 71 -9.54 -18.71 -0.16
C LEU A 71 -10.75 -18.83 -1.10
N GLU A 72 -11.63 -17.84 -1.12
CA GLU A 72 -12.87 -17.89 -1.91
C GLU A 72 -12.68 -17.57 -3.39
N LYS A 73 -11.72 -16.70 -3.71
CA LYS A 73 -11.56 -16.13 -5.05
C LYS A 73 -10.34 -16.67 -5.80
N ASP A 74 -9.46 -17.41 -5.12
CA ASP A 74 -8.21 -17.93 -5.66
C ASP A 74 -7.40 -16.83 -6.37
N TYR A 75 -7.37 -15.64 -5.75
CA TYR A 75 -6.63 -14.51 -6.32
C TYR A 75 -5.13 -14.79 -6.26
N GLU A 76 -4.49 -14.66 -7.41
CA GLU A 76 -3.03 -14.58 -7.48
C GLU A 76 -2.54 -13.38 -6.64
N PRO A 77 -1.34 -13.48 -6.02
CA PRO A 77 -0.77 -12.38 -5.23
C PRO A 77 -0.64 -11.06 -5.99
N SER A 78 -0.55 -11.10 -7.33
CA SER A 78 -0.48 -9.94 -8.20
C SER A 78 -1.82 -9.23 -8.40
N CYS A 79 -2.96 -9.89 -8.17
CA CYS A 79 -4.28 -9.29 -8.37
C CYS A 79 -4.60 -8.25 -7.29
N PHE A 80 -4.17 -8.51 -6.05
CA PHE A 80 -4.53 -7.68 -4.91
C PHE A 80 -3.54 -7.81 -3.75
N VAL A 81 -3.14 -6.68 -3.16
CA VAL A 81 -2.32 -6.63 -1.94
C VAL A 81 -2.78 -5.52 -1.01
N MET A 82 -2.65 -5.75 0.29
CA MET A 82 -2.86 -4.73 1.32
C MET A 82 -1.54 -4.15 1.83
N LEU A 83 -1.48 -2.83 1.91
CA LEU A 83 -0.33 -2.08 2.39
C LEU A 83 -0.71 -1.40 3.70
N HIS A 84 -0.05 -1.78 4.79
CA HIS A 84 -0.24 -1.14 6.09
C HIS A 84 0.74 0.02 6.21
N CYS A 85 0.21 1.25 6.27
CA CYS A 85 1.01 2.47 6.31
C CYS A 85 0.62 3.33 7.52
N MET A 86 1.63 3.91 8.17
CA MET A 86 1.39 4.93 9.18
C MET A 86 1.05 6.25 8.48
N ALA A 87 0.10 7.03 9.02
CA ALA A 87 -0.27 8.32 8.42
C ALA A 87 0.92 9.30 8.35
N GLU A 88 1.85 9.19 9.30
CA GLU A 88 3.04 10.00 9.40
C GLU A 88 4.15 9.56 8.42
N SER A 89 4.08 8.35 7.85
CA SER A 89 5.18 7.81 7.03
C SER A 89 5.20 8.31 5.59
N HIS A 90 4.20 9.10 5.15
CA HIS A 90 4.12 9.55 3.77
C HIS A 90 3.29 10.84 3.60
N GLU A 91 3.71 11.71 2.69
CA GLU A 91 2.95 12.91 2.27
C GLU A 91 1.58 12.59 1.65
N LEU A 92 1.46 11.52 0.85
CA LEU A 92 0.19 11.09 0.26
C LEU A 92 -0.90 10.78 1.31
N LEU A 93 -0.48 10.55 2.56
CA LEU A 93 -1.35 10.17 3.66
C LEU A 93 -1.57 11.32 4.67
N GLU A 94 -1.06 12.52 4.36
CA GLU A 94 -1.11 13.68 5.26
C GLU A 94 -2.53 14.02 5.72
N GLU A 95 -3.54 13.87 4.85
CA GLU A 95 -4.94 14.14 5.17
C GLU A 95 -5.51 13.23 6.28
N PHE A 96 -4.84 12.11 6.57
CA PHE A 96 -5.24 11.12 7.58
C PHE A 96 -4.46 11.21 8.89
N ARG A 97 -3.50 12.13 9.01
CA ARG A 97 -2.71 12.33 10.24
C ARG A 97 -3.62 12.75 11.40
N GLY A 98 -3.35 12.20 12.58
CA GLY A 98 -4.12 12.49 13.81
C GLY A 98 -5.56 11.95 13.82
N LYS A 99 -5.97 11.13 12.83
CA LYS A 99 -7.30 10.50 12.84
C LYS A 99 -7.31 9.28 13.77
N SER A 100 -8.43 9.08 14.46
CA SER A 100 -8.59 8.02 15.47
C SER A 100 -9.08 6.67 14.93
N MET A 101 -9.43 6.60 13.65
CA MET A 101 -9.90 5.40 12.98
C MET A 101 -9.06 5.12 11.73
N PRO A 102 -8.87 3.84 11.36
CA PRO A 102 -8.15 3.50 10.15
C PRO A 102 -8.92 3.98 8.92
N HIS A 103 -8.19 4.31 7.86
CA HIS A 103 -8.76 4.61 6.56
C HIS A 103 -8.24 3.60 5.54
N PHE A 104 -9.12 3.12 4.66
CA PHE A 104 -8.77 2.17 3.61
C PHE A 104 -8.87 2.88 2.27
N LEU A 105 -7.73 3.01 1.58
CA LEU A 105 -7.63 3.64 0.27
C LEU A 105 -7.45 2.56 -0.79
N PHE A 106 -8.20 2.66 -1.87
CA PHE A 106 -8.19 1.69 -2.97
C PHE A 106 -7.50 2.34 -4.15
N PHE A 107 -6.33 1.82 -4.53
CA PHE A 107 -5.58 2.28 -5.68
C PHE A 107 -5.49 1.18 -6.72
N ARG A 108 -5.71 1.52 -7.98
CA ARG A 108 -5.46 0.62 -9.10
C ARG A 108 -4.82 1.40 -10.23
N ASN A 109 -3.71 0.89 -10.74
CA ASN A 109 -2.91 1.54 -11.76
C ASN A 109 -2.54 2.98 -11.38
N GLY A 110 -2.02 3.19 -10.16
CA GLY A 110 -1.63 4.51 -9.64
C GLY A 110 -2.79 5.47 -9.35
N VAL A 111 -4.04 5.10 -9.60
CA VAL A 111 -5.21 5.97 -9.44
C VAL A 111 -6.04 5.56 -8.24
N LYS A 112 -6.34 6.52 -7.34
CA LYS A 112 -7.28 6.35 -6.21
C LYS A 112 -8.70 6.14 -6.75
N LYS A 113 -9.29 4.97 -6.49
CA LYS A 113 -10.64 4.57 -6.91
C LYS A 113 -11.69 4.82 -5.83
N ALA A 114 -11.33 4.57 -4.56
CA ALA A 114 -12.25 4.72 -3.44
C ALA A 114 -11.50 4.95 -2.11
N THR A 115 -12.25 5.44 -1.13
CA THR A 115 -11.81 5.60 0.26
C THR A 115 -12.92 5.13 1.19
N VAL A 116 -12.57 4.34 2.20
CA VAL A 116 -13.48 3.89 3.26
C VAL A 116 -12.91 4.35 4.60
N ALA A 117 -13.71 5.08 5.36
CA ALA A 117 -13.37 5.47 6.72
C ALA A 117 -13.81 4.40 7.72
N GLY A 118 -12.91 4.00 8.61
CA GLY A 118 -13.14 2.99 9.63
C GLY A 118 -13.22 1.56 9.10
N ALA A 119 -13.36 0.61 10.03
CA ALA A 119 -13.40 -0.83 9.78
C ALA A 119 -14.75 -1.31 9.22
N ASN A 120 -15.24 -0.69 8.14
CA ASN A 120 -16.48 -1.07 7.47
C ASN A 120 -16.24 -2.25 6.51
N MET A 121 -16.25 -3.46 7.06
CA MET A 121 -15.94 -4.69 6.31
C MET A 121 -16.79 -4.91 5.05
N PRO A 122 -18.12 -4.70 5.07
CA PRO A 122 -18.94 -4.84 3.85
C PRO A 122 -18.51 -3.88 2.73
N ALA A 123 -18.20 -2.62 3.07
CA ALA A 123 -17.74 -1.65 2.07
C ALA A 123 -16.33 -1.99 1.54
N ILE A 124 -15.44 -2.44 2.44
CA ILE A 124 -14.09 -2.86 2.06
C ILE A 124 -14.16 -4.05 1.10
N GLU A 125 -14.90 -5.10 1.46
CA GLU A 125 -15.08 -6.29 0.64
C GLU A 125 -15.65 -5.94 -0.74
N LYS A 126 -16.69 -5.12 -0.78
CA LYS A 126 -17.29 -4.66 -2.03
C LYS A 126 -16.25 -4.03 -2.95
N TYR A 127 -15.47 -3.07 -2.46
CA TYR A 127 -14.47 -2.40 -3.29
C TYR A 127 -13.29 -3.30 -3.67
N ILE A 128 -12.92 -4.28 -2.84
CA ILE A 128 -11.95 -5.31 -3.25
C ILE A 128 -12.52 -6.07 -4.45
N VAL A 129 -13.75 -6.57 -4.36
CA VAL A 129 -14.36 -7.34 -5.46
C VAL A 129 -14.57 -6.50 -6.72
N ASP A 130 -15.02 -5.25 -6.58
CA ASP A 130 -15.32 -4.37 -7.72
C ASP A 130 -14.04 -3.92 -8.46
N TYR A 131 -12.93 -3.70 -7.76
CA TYR A 131 -11.72 -3.14 -8.37
C TYR A 131 -10.60 -4.15 -8.63
N THR A 132 -10.63 -5.33 -8.02
CA THR A 132 -9.62 -6.37 -8.28
C THR A 132 -9.74 -6.84 -9.75
N PRO A 133 -8.66 -6.79 -10.53
CA PRO A 133 -8.66 -7.33 -11.89
C PRO A 133 -8.84 -8.85 -11.88
N PHE A 134 -9.55 -9.38 -12.87
CA PHE A 134 -9.78 -10.82 -13.03
C PHE A 134 -8.54 -11.56 -13.58
N GLY A 135 -7.51 -10.84 -14.01
CA GLY A 135 -6.27 -11.41 -14.52
C GLY A 135 -5.11 -10.40 -14.47
N PRO A 136 -3.85 -10.90 -14.51
CA PRO A 136 -2.64 -10.07 -14.36
C PRO A 136 -2.48 -9.03 -15.48
N ASP A 137 -2.96 -9.33 -16.69
CA ASP A 137 -2.82 -8.45 -17.87
C ASP A 137 -3.96 -7.45 -18.04
N ALA A 138 -4.87 -7.35 -17.07
CA ALA A 138 -6.02 -6.43 -17.17
C ALA A 138 -5.64 -4.96 -17.01
N ASP A 139 -4.45 -4.67 -16.48
CA ASP A 139 -3.95 -3.32 -16.25
C ASP A 139 -2.79 -3.01 -17.21
N ASP A 140 -3.00 -2.02 -18.09
CA ASP A 140 -1.93 -1.42 -18.87
C ASP A 140 -1.14 -0.43 -17.99
N LEU A 141 0.03 -0.87 -17.52
CA LEU A 141 0.92 -0.06 -16.71
C LEU A 141 1.56 1.09 -17.49
N GLU A 142 1.71 0.97 -18.82
CA GLU A 142 2.32 2.04 -19.61
C GLU A 142 1.45 3.28 -19.63
N GLU A 143 0.14 3.14 -19.46
CA GLU A 143 -0.80 4.25 -19.34
C GLU A 143 -0.94 4.82 -17.93
N ASN A 144 -0.33 4.19 -16.92
CA ASN A 144 -0.42 4.62 -15.53
C ASN A 144 0.10 6.06 -15.34
N PRO A 145 -0.77 7.03 -14.97
CA PRO A 145 -0.37 8.42 -14.81
C PRO A 145 0.71 8.62 -13.73
N MET A 146 0.65 7.83 -12.65
CA MET A 146 1.62 7.90 -11.56
C MET A 146 2.98 7.35 -12.00
N LEU A 147 3.00 6.24 -12.74
CA LEU A 147 4.24 5.66 -13.26
C LEU A 147 4.91 6.57 -14.29
N LYS A 148 4.14 7.20 -15.19
CA LYS A 148 4.67 8.16 -16.18
C LYS A 148 5.37 9.32 -15.48
N ARG A 149 4.65 9.97 -14.55
CA ARG A 149 5.17 11.08 -13.76
C ARG A 149 6.44 10.68 -13.01
N ARG A 150 6.45 9.49 -12.40
CA ARG A 150 7.62 9.01 -11.65
C ARG A 150 8.82 8.73 -12.55
N ARG A 151 8.63 8.15 -13.73
CA ARG A 151 9.70 7.92 -14.71
C ARG A 151 10.31 9.24 -15.17
N GLU A 152 9.46 10.24 -15.40
CA GLU A 152 9.90 11.61 -15.75
C GLU A 152 10.70 12.24 -14.59
N GLU A 153 10.19 12.19 -13.36
CA GLU A 153 10.87 12.71 -12.16
C GLU A 153 12.21 12.00 -11.90
N GLN A 154 12.28 10.67 -12.08
CA GLN A 154 13.51 9.90 -11.94
C GLN A 154 14.53 10.21 -13.05
N ALA A 155 14.07 10.40 -14.29
CA ALA A 155 14.94 10.80 -15.40
C ALA A 155 15.51 12.20 -15.19
N GLU A 156 14.69 13.16 -14.76
CA GLU A 156 15.12 14.53 -14.44
C GLU A 156 16.12 14.55 -13.27
N LYS A 157 15.88 13.74 -12.24
CA LYS A 157 16.82 13.60 -11.11
C LYS A 157 18.15 12.98 -11.55
N ALA A 158 18.10 11.92 -12.37
CA ALA A 158 19.31 11.27 -12.90
C ALA A 158 20.11 12.19 -13.84
N GLU A 159 19.44 13.02 -14.64
CA GLU A 159 20.09 14.04 -15.48
C GLU A 159 20.81 15.07 -14.62
N LYS A 160 20.13 15.63 -13.61
CA LYS A 160 20.74 16.58 -12.66
C LYS A 160 21.92 15.99 -11.91
N GLU A 161 21.82 14.73 -11.48
CA GLU A 161 22.92 14.02 -10.82
C GLU A 161 24.11 13.79 -11.77
N ALA A 162 23.85 13.43 -13.02
CA ALA A 162 24.88 13.28 -14.05
C ALA A 162 25.56 14.61 -14.38
N GLU A 163 24.81 15.71 -14.51
CA GLU A 163 25.35 17.06 -14.70
C GLU A 163 26.21 17.50 -13.50
N ALA A 164 25.73 17.27 -12.27
CA ALA A 164 26.49 17.59 -11.06
C ALA A 164 27.81 16.81 -10.97
N LEU A 165 27.81 15.55 -11.40
CA LEU A 165 29.03 14.72 -11.46
C LEU A 165 29.98 15.18 -12.57
N GLN A 166 29.45 15.65 -13.71
CA GLN A 166 30.27 16.21 -14.80
C GLN A 166 30.87 17.59 -14.45
N ALA A 167 30.25 18.31 -13.51
CA ALA A 167 30.70 19.61 -13.03
C ALA A 167 31.68 19.55 -11.84
N ALA A 168 31.93 18.36 -11.28
CA ALA A 168 32.83 18.10 -10.17
C ALA A 168 34.21 17.59 -10.64
#